data_AF-A0A2S3U4M7-F1
#
_entry.id   AF-A0A2S3U4M7-F1
#
_cell.length_a   1.000
_cell.length_b   1.000
_cell.length_c   1.000
_cell.angle_alpha   90.00
_cell.angle_beta   90.00
_cell.angle_gamma   90.00
#
_symmetry.space_group_name_H-M   'P 1'
#
loop_
_entity.id
_entity.type
_entity.pdbx_description
1 polymer ?
#
loop_
_entity_poly.entity_id
_entity_poly.type
_entity_poly.pdbx_seq_one_letter_code
_entity_poly.pdbx_strand_id
1 'polypeptide(L)'
;MLLGTHDIASYFSVQNRSISQFSQSIGNQEADPNSPLSTADGRTTTRNLLGVRYIFELADRYDPKNIPVGYHAFKNNDGHVRIFKDQPVAGGLSNKTGTIVFVNDNFLPLVSTQNAQISAAKYQRLNAVDKEQAMIQAPITDKPITGVKQVQPQKIATTVPYTVKVRNITDRPVNSSSRLSQKLVTTNKKIVNDNQTTNQDGLHQLVSGCQGHQLTYDLILEHPEKWQNKELYLEVSGMTMVKPTLNQFLQNNAANAVFANRPNTTLAKIQQFRQALHTDWQLSGYYLSASTAYRSNNFSQQSPTNLSNYSIRKRVILNLGYSSHLRRIVTVRFSQVPELKIHHVKLMAVGFKGRYQRQIKAIQKHGLKQQKVTNNTITGRTQAQTASVLTTSIPYSTGWHLTVDDKPTKTQVVNTGFVGAKIPAGQHKVKLQYHTPGLRLGAIISLIGLLLLLVSILWQSHAWLHNQSNQ
;
A
#
# COMPACT_ATOMS: atom_id res chain seq x y z
N MET A 1 -18.86 2.29 6.85
CA MET A 1 -18.49 0.94 6.34
C MET A 1 -19.41 -0.12 6.92
N LEU A 2 -19.23 -1.40 6.55
CA LEU A 2 -19.98 -2.58 7.04
C LEU A 2 -20.22 -2.59 8.57
N LEU A 3 -19.34 -1.94 9.33
CA LEU A 3 -19.37 -1.84 10.80
C LEU A 3 -19.75 -0.44 11.32
N GLY A 4 -20.30 0.44 10.48
CA GLY A 4 -20.61 1.83 10.85
C GLY A 4 -19.38 2.72 11.08
N THR A 5 -18.17 2.21 10.84
CA THR A 5 -16.89 2.94 10.98
C THR A 5 -16.58 3.76 9.73
N HIS A 6 -15.68 4.75 9.87
CA HIS A 6 -15.08 5.50 8.77
C HIS A 6 -13.59 5.14 8.67
N ASP A 7 -13.28 4.01 8.04
CA ASP A 7 -11.92 3.55 7.78
C ASP A 7 -11.41 3.99 6.39
N ILE A 8 -10.20 3.57 6.03
CA ILE A 8 -9.59 3.87 4.72
C ILE A 8 -9.65 2.67 3.75
N ALA A 9 -10.39 1.61 4.11
CA ALA A 9 -10.58 0.46 3.24
C ALA A 9 -11.59 0.79 2.13
N SER A 10 -11.61 -0.05 1.09
CA SER A 10 -12.57 0.06 -0.01
C SER A 10 -13.41 -1.21 -0.14
N TYR A 11 -14.56 -1.09 -0.79
CA TYR A 11 -15.38 -2.24 -1.16
C TYR A 11 -14.79 -2.90 -2.40
N PHE A 12 -14.54 -4.21 -2.34
CA PHE A 12 -14.05 -5.01 -3.48
C PHE A 12 -14.77 -4.68 -4.80
N SER A 13 -16.08 -4.47 -4.77
CA SER A 13 -16.93 -4.21 -5.95
C SER A 13 -16.89 -2.77 -6.49
N VAL A 14 -16.39 -1.79 -5.74
CA VAL A 14 -16.41 -0.38 -6.14
C VAL A 14 -15.07 0.28 -5.83
N GLN A 15 -14.23 0.41 -6.86
CA GLN A 15 -12.88 0.95 -6.75
C GLN A 15 -12.76 2.28 -7.47
N ASN A 16 -12.23 3.27 -6.76
CA ASN A 16 -12.04 4.60 -7.32
C ASN A 16 -10.68 4.70 -8.03
N ARG A 17 -10.67 5.04 -9.32
CA ARG A 17 -9.42 5.19 -10.09
C ARG A 17 -8.46 6.19 -9.47
N SER A 18 -8.96 7.31 -8.97
CA SER A 18 -8.16 8.39 -8.41
C SER A 18 -7.44 7.97 -7.12
N ILE A 19 -8.05 7.11 -6.29
CA ILE A 19 -7.35 6.59 -5.10
C ILE A 19 -6.24 5.59 -5.48
N SER A 20 -6.46 4.77 -6.51
CA SER A 20 -5.41 3.89 -7.04
C SER A 20 -4.23 4.70 -7.60
N GLN A 21 -4.50 5.80 -8.32
CA GLN A 21 -3.47 6.71 -8.83
C GLN A 21 -2.67 7.37 -7.71
N PHE A 22 -3.33 7.86 -6.65
CA PHE A 22 -2.65 8.38 -5.47
C PHE A 22 -1.71 7.33 -4.87
N SER A 23 -2.23 6.13 -4.60
CA SER A 23 -1.49 5.05 -3.97
C SER A 23 -0.27 4.59 -4.78
N GLN A 24 -0.45 4.44 -6.09
CA GLN A 24 0.65 4.13 -7.02
C GLN A 24 1.69 5.27 -7.06
N SER A 25 1.25 6.54 -6.97
CA SER A 25 2.16 7.68 -7.06
C SER A 25 3.17 7.76 -5.90
N ILE A 26 2.76 7.30 -4.71
CA ILE A 26 3.60 7.22 -3.50
C ILE A 26 4.27 5.84 -3.33
N GLY A 27 4.06 4.93 -4.29
CA GLY A 27 4.64 3.59 -4.29
C GLY A 27 4.14 2.71 -3.15
N ASN A 28 2.88 2.86 -2.72
CA ASN A 28 2.27 1.97 -1.73
C ASN A 28 2.29 0.53 -2.25
N GLN A 29 3.08 -0.31 -1.59
CA GLN A 29 3.29 -1.70 -2.01
C GLN A 29 2.03 -2.57 -1.83
N GLU A 30 1.18 -2.25 -0.85
CA GLU A 30 -0.04 -3.00 -0.54
C GLU A 30 -1.15 -2.79 -1.56
N ALA A 31 -0.98 -1.81 -2.45
CA ALA A 31 -2.00 -1.41 -3.40
C ALA A 31 -2.21 -2.47 -4.47
N ASP A 32 -3.43 -2.97 -4.58
CA ASP A 32 -3.90 -3.81 -5.68
C ASP A 32 -5.21 -3.23 -6.28
N PRO A 33 -5.72 -3.78 -7.40
CA PRO A 33 -6.95 -3.29 -8.02
C PRO A 33 -8.18 -3.30 -7.09
N ASN A 34 -8.25 -4.20 -6.12
CA ASN A 34 -9.37 -4.41 -5.20
C ASN A 34 -9.14 -3.83 -3.79
N SER A 35 -7.91 -3.45 -3.47
CA SER A 35 -7.54 -2.77 -2.23
C SER A 35 -6.47 -1.72 -2.54
N PRO A 36 -6.87 -0.53 -3.05
CA PRO A 36 -5.94 0.47 -3.51
C PRO A 36 -5.14 1.10 -2.36
N LEU A 37 -5.61 1.04 -1.11
CA LEU A 37 -4.91 1.58 0.05
C LEU A 37 -4.44 0.53 1.05
N SER A 38 -5.25 -0.51 1.31
CA SER A 38 -5.06 -1.44 2.42
C SER A 38 -4.81 -0.71 3.75
N THR A 39 -3.65 -0.89 4.39
CA THR A 39 -3.27 -0.21 5.65
C THR A 39 -2.39 1.02 5.44
N ALA A 40 -2.26 1.44 4.18
CA ALA A 40 -1.35 2.47 3.69
C ALA A 40 0.13 2.16 4.03
N ASP A 41 0.50 0.88 3.96
CA ASP A 41 1.86 0.38 4.24
C ASP A 41 2.36 0.75 5.66
N GLY A 42 1.42 1.05 6.54
CA GLY A 42 1.61 1.65 7.85
C GLY A 42 2.51 2.88 7.89
N ARG A 43 2.54 3.69 6.82
CA ARG A 43 3.40 4.88 6.66
C ARG A 43 2.84 6.06 7.43
N THR A 44 3.71 6.76 8.15
CA THR A 44 3.29 7.85 9.03
C THR A 44 2.60 8.99 8.26
N THR A 45 3.24 9.53 7.21
CA THR A 45 2.68 10.68 6.50
C THR A 45 1.42 10.34 5.72
N THR A 46 1.39 9.19 5.06
CA THR A 46 0.22 8.74 4.29
C THR A 46 -1.00 8.57 5.19
N ARG A 47 -0.85 7.96 6.37
CA ARG A 47 -1.93 7.84 7.35
C ARG A 47 -2.42 9.22 7.83
N ASN A 48 -1.49 10.15 8.08
CA ASN A 48 -1.85 11.51 8.48
C ASN A 48 -2.62 12.25 7.38
N LEU A 49 -2.16 12.14 6.12
CA LEU A 49 -2.82 12.72 4.94
C LEU A 49 -4.25 12.18 4.74
N LEU A 50 -4.45 10.89 4.99
CA LEU A 50 -5.76 10.24 4.91
C LEU A 50 -6.67 10.53 6.11
N GLY A 51 -6.17 11.23 7.14
CA GLY A 51 -6.93 11.55 8.35
C GLY A 51 -7.12 10.35 9.30
N VAL A 52 -6.24 9.34 9.23
CA VAL A 52 -6.30 8.17 10.11
C VAL A 52 -6.00 8.61 11.54
N ARG A 53 -7.05 8.63 12.37
CA ARG A 53 -6.97 9.01 13.78
C ARG A 53 -6.73 7.81 14.70
N TYR A 54 -7.21 6.63 14.32
CA TYR A 54 -7.17 5.43 15.13
C TYR A 54 -6.58 4.26 14.35
N ILE A 55 -5.76 3.46 15.01
CA ILE A 55 -5.37 2.12 14.56
C ILE A 55 -5.66 1.12 15.67
N PHE A 56 -5.96 -0.11 15.27
CA PHE A 56 -6.38 -1.19 16.15
C PHE A 56 -5.37 -2.33 16.03
N GLU A 57 -4.86 -2.79 17.16
CA GLU A 57 -3.89 -3.90 17.23
C GLU A 57 -4.40 -4.98 18.20
N LEU A 58 -4.06 -6.24 17.92
CA LEU A 58 -4.38 -7.34 18.84
C LEU A 58 -3.53 -7.24 20.11
N ALA A 59 -4.14 -7.45 21.27
CA ALA A 59 -3.47 -7.23 22.55
C ALA A 59 -2.26 -8.15 22.80
N ASP A 60 -2.28 -9.35 22.22
CA ASP A 60 -1.21 -10.36 22.30
C ASP A 60 -0.12 -10.22 21.23
N ARG A 61 -0.35 -9.40 20.20
CA ARG A 61 0.59 -9.21 19.06
C ARG A 61 1.18 -7.81 18.98
N TYR A 62 0.80 -6.93 19.88
CA TYR A 62 1.28 -5.56 19.93
C TYR A 62 2.78 -5.50 20.27
N ASP A 63 3.57 -4.80 19.45
CA ASP A 63 4.94 -4.39 19.77
C ASP A 63 5.01 -2.85 19.90
N PRO A 64 5.28 -2.30 21.11
CA PRO A 64 5.44 -0.85 21.31
C PRO A 64 6.54 -0.23 20.46
N LYS A 65 7.50 -1.03 19.97
CA LYS A 65 8.61 -0.57 19.14
C LYS A 65 8.25 -0.45 17.65
N ASN A 66 7.07 -0.92 17.25
CA ASN A 66 6.59 -0.91 15.86
C ASN A 66 5.33 -0.03 15.66
N ILE A 67 5.23 1.06 16.43
CA ILE A 67 4.12 2.02 16.29
C ILE A 67 4.55 3.21 15.44
N PRO A 68 3.78 3.58 14.40
CA PRO A 68 4.06 4.78 13.61
C PRO A 68 4.15 6.03 14.49
N VAL A 69 5.05 6.94 14.15
CA VAL A 69 5.29 8.12 14.99
C VAL A 69 4.05 9.03 15.01
N GLY A 70 3.69 9.52 16.20
CA GLY A 70 2.48 10.33 16.41
C GLY A 70 1.30 9.55 16.97
N TYR A 71 1.35 8.22 16.93
CA TYR A 71 0.38 7.35 17.57
C TYR A 71 0.81 7.02 18.99
N HIS A 72 -0.13 7.04 19.93
CA HIS A 72 0.06 6.64 21.32
C HIS A 72 -1.09 5.73 21.75
N ALA A 73 -0.81 4.75 22.60
CA ALA A 73 -1.84 3.83 23.10
C ALA A 73 -2.88 4.61 23.91
N PHE A 74 -4.16 4.29 23.70
CA PHE A 74 -5.24 4.78 24.52
C PHE A 74 -5.10 4.19 25.93
N LYS A 75 -5.16 5.06 26.94
CA LYS A 75 -4.94 4.68 28.33
C LYS A 75 -6.20 4.88 29.17
N ASN A 76 -6.34 4.06 30.20
CA ASN A 76 -7.32 4.26 31.27
C ASN A 76 -6.91 5.45 32.15
N ASN A 77 -7.80 5.85 33.06
CA ASN A 77 -7.55 6.95 34.00
C ASN A 77 -6.37 6.68 34.95
N ASP A 78 -6.01 5.41 35.15
CA ASP A 78 -4.84 4.95 35.92
C ASP A 78 -3.52 5.00 35.13
N GLY A 79 -3.55 5.37 33.85
CA GLY A 79 -2.38 5.46 32.98
C GLY A 79 -1.95 4.13 32.31
N HIS A 80 -2.61 3.01 32.60
CA HIS A 80 -2.37 1.73 31.94
C HIS A 80 -3.02 1.68 30.55
N VAL A 81 -2.42 0.92 29.62
CA VAL A 81 -2.96 0.73 28.27
C VAL A 81 -4.32 0.04 28.37
N ARG A 82 -5.34 0.64 27.74
CA ARG A 82 -6.69 0.07 27.73
C ARG A 82 -6.77 -1.07 26.73
N ILE A 83 -7.16 -2.24 27.22
CA ILE A 83 -7.50 -3.39 26.39
C ILE A 83 -9.02 -3.47 26.29
N PHE A 84 -9.55 -3.35 25.08
CA PHE A 84 -10.96 -3.56 24.79
C PHE A 84 -11.22 -5.05 24.66
N LYS A 85 -12.15 -5.56 25.48
CA LYS A 85 -12.51 -6.98 25.47
C LYS A 85 -13.04 -7.38 24.09
N ASP A 86 -12.65 -8.57 23.66
CA ASP A 86 -13.18 -9.20 22.46
C ASP A 86 -14.71 -9.27 22.49
N GLN A 87 -15.32 -9.04 21.33
CA GLN A 87 -16.76 -9.16 21.10
C GLN A 87 -16.94 -10.07 19.88
N PRO A 88 -17.07 -11.40 20.10
CA PRO A 88 -17.24 -12.35 19.01
C PRO A 88 -18.43 -11.95 18.13
N VAL A 89 -18.25 -12.04 16.81
CA VAL A 89 -19.33 -11.80 15.84
C VAL A 89 -19.81 -13.12 15.24
N ALA A 90 -20.90 -13.05 14.47
CA ALA A 90 -21.49 -14.22 13.81
C ALA A 90 -20.45 -15.04 13.03
N GLY A 91 -20.60 -16.37 13.04
CA GLY A 91 -19.64 -17.28 12.42
C GLY A 91 -18.40 -17.60 13.26
N GLY A 92 -18.38 -17.23 14.55
CA GLY A 92 -17.27 -17.55 15.46
C GLY A 92 -16.01 -16.71 15.23
N LEU A 93 -16.12 -15.62 14.44
CA LEU A 93 -15.04 -14.69 14.23
C LEU A 93 -14.81 -13.89 15.52
N SER A 94 -13.65 -14.09 16.11
CA SER A 94 -13.25 -13.57 17.42
C SER A 94 -11.76 -13.30 17.40
N ASN A 95 -11.35 -12.19 18.02
CA ASN A 95 -9.93 -11.87 18.12
C ASN A 95 -9.25 -12.56 19.31
N LYS A 96 -10.03 -13.14 20.23
CA LYS A 96 -9.65 -13.95 21.41
C LYS A 96 -8.80 -13.27 22.47
N THR A 97 -8.07 -12.22 22.13
CA THR A 97 -7.08 -11.58 23.00
C THR A 97 -7.45 -10.15 23.39
N GLY A 98 -8.44 -9.58 22.72
CA GLY A 98 -8.83 -8.18 22.86
C GLY A 98 -8.05 -7.24 21.94
N THR A 99 -8.43 -5.96 21.98
CA THR A 99 -7.93 -4.93 21.06
C THR A 99 -7.30 -3.78 21.85
N ILE A 100 -6.12 -3.33 21.42
CA ILE A 100 -5.52 -2.06 21.84
C ILE A 100 -5.81 -1.01 20.76
N VAL A 101 -6.22 0.18 21.19
CA VAL A 101 -6.45 1.32 20.28
C VAL A 101 -5.30 2.29 20.43
N PHE A 102 -4.70 2.71 19.32
CA PHE A 102 -3.77 3.83 19.29
C PHE A 102 -4.43 5.06 18.69
N VAL A 103 -4.20 6.20 19.32
CA VAL A 103 -4.72 7.50 18.90
C VAL A 103 -3.59 8.33 18.34
N ASN A 104 -3.86 8.98 17.21
CA ASN A 104 -2.94 9.87 16.53
C ASN A 104 -3.27 11.33 16.86
N ASP A 105 -2.24 12.14 17.10
CA ASP A 105 -2.39 13.60 17.25
C ASP A 105 -2.12 14.36 15.95
N ASN A 106 -1.52 13.69 14.96
CA ASN A 106 -1.04 14.30 13.72
C ASN A 106 -1.96 14.07 12.52
N PHE A 107 -3.17 13.54 12.73
CA PHE A 107 -4.13 13.33 11.64
C PHE A 107 -4.56 14.67 11.03
N LEU A 108 -4.68 14.73 9.70
CA LEU A 108 -5.18 15.90 9.01
C LEU A 108 -6.72 15.90 8.98
N PRO A 109 -7.35 17.09 9.00
CA PRO A 109 -8.80 17.20 8.86
C PRO A 109 -9.26 16.68 7.49
N LEU A 110 -10.49 16.13 7.44
CA LEU A 110 -11.10 15.65 6.20
C LEU A 110 -11.11 16.70 5.07
N VAL A 111 -11.26 17.98 5.46
CA VAL A 111 -11.20 19.13 4.56
C VAL A 111 -10.40 20.27 5.21
N SER A 112 -9.44 20.82 4.48
CA SER A 112 -8.64 21.99 4.87
C SER A 112 -8.41 22.94 3.70
N THR A 113 -7.92 24.14 3.99
CA THR A 113 -7.44 25.08 2.98
C THR A 113 -5.95 25.37 3.14
N GLN A 114 -5.23 25.54 2.03
CA GLN A 114 -3.81 25.91 2.03
C GLN A 114 -3.56 27.03 1.01
N ASN A 115 -2.77 28.05 1.39
CA ASN A 115 -2.51 29.24 0.57
C ASN A 115 -1.33 29.09 -0.41
N ALA A 116 -0.81 27.87 -0.55
CA ALA A 116 0.24 27.52 -1.49
C ALA A 116 -0.18 26.27 -2.28
N GLN A 117 0.47 26.04 -3.42
CA GLN A 117 0.27 24.85 -4.25
C GLN A 117 1.60 24.38 -4.88
N ILE A 118 1.70 23.10 -5.19
CA ILE A 118 2.79 22.50 -5.95
C ILE A 118 2.23 22.02 -7.29
N SER A 119 2.93 22.33 -8.39
CA SER A 119 2.50 21.85 -9.70
C SER A 119 2.76 20.35 -9.86
N ALA A 120 1.88 19.66 -10.59
CA ALA A 120 2.05 18.25 -10.93
C ALA A 120 3.42 17.97 -11.58
N ALA A 121 3.92 18.87 -12.43
CA ALA A 121 5.24 18.74 -13.06
C ALA A 121 6.39 18.69 -12.03
N LYS A 122 6.35 19.52 -10.99
CA LYS A 122 7.35 19.50 -9.90
C LYS A 122 7.23 18.23 -9.07
N TYR A 123 5.99 17.80 -8.79
CA TYR A 123 5.71 16.57 -8.04
C TYR A 123 6.25 15.31 -8.74
N GLN A 124 6.10 15.20 -10.06
CA GLN A 124 6.53 14.01 -10.79
C GLN A 124 8.06 13.80 -10.81
N ARG A 125 8.85 14.86 -10.56
CA ARG A 125 10.31 14.79 -10.45
C ARG A 125 10.82 14.26 -9.10
N LEU A 126 9.92 14.03 -8.14
CA LEU A 126 10.26 13.49 -6.82
C LEU A 126 10.26 11.96 -6.81
N ASN A 127 11.06 11.36 -5.93
CA ASN A 127 10.92 9.93 -5.62
C ASN A 127 9.63 9.68 -4.81
N ALA A 128 9.23 8.43 -4.67
CA ALA A 128 7.96 8.05 -4.05
C ALA A 128 7.82 8.51 -2.58
N VAL A 129 8.90 8.53 -1.81
CA VAL A 129 8.90 9.00 -0.42
C VAL A 129 8.80 10.54 -0.36
N ASP A 130 9.54 11.25 -1.21
CA ASP A 130 9.45 12.72 -1.29
C ASP A 130 8.09 13.20 -1.82
N LYS A 131 7.44 12.41 -2.69
CA LYS A 131 6.06 12.66 -3.14
C LYS A 131 5.09 12.68 -1.97
N GLU A 132 5.16 11.69 -1.09
CA GLU A 132 4.38 11.64 0.16
C GLU A 132 4.67 12.88 1.04
N GLN A 133 5.95 13.24 1.23
CA GLN A 133 6.32 14.42 2.03
C GLN A 133 6.00 15.76 1.35
N ALA A 134 5.76 15.81 0.05
CA ALA A 134 5.39 17.04 -0.65
C ALA A 134 3.95 17.46 -0.35
N MET A 135 3.05 16.50 -0.16
CA MET A 135 1.62 16.77 0.06
C MET A 135 1.32 17.45 1.39
N ILE A 136 2.22 17.34 2.37
CA ILE A 136 2.15 18.10 3.64
C ILE A 136 2.77 19.51 3.52
N GLN A 137 3.52 19.80 2.45
CA GLN A 137 4.12 21.12 2.21
C GLN A 137 3.11 22.04 1.54
N ALA A 138 2.42 21.54 0.51
CA ALA A 138 1.30 22.17 -0.15
C ALA A 138 0.55 21.14 -1.03
N PRO A 139 -0.72 21.38 -1.38
CA PRO A 139 -1.47 20.50 -2.26
C PRO A 139 -0.84 20.43 -3.65
N ILE A 140 -0.80 19.24 -4.22
CA ILE A 140 -0.41 19.03 -5.62
C ILE A 140 -1.62 19.35 -6.49
N THR A 141 -1.47 20.24 -7.46
CA THR A 141 -2.55 20.62 -8.39
C THR A 141 -2.18 20.28 -9.83
N ASP A 142 -3.06 19.59 -10.54
CA ASP A 142 -2.88 19.29 -11.98
C ASP A 142 -3.00 20.55 -12.83
N LYS A 143 -3.97 21.40 -12.49
CA LYS A 143 -4.19 22.72 -13.09
C LYS A 143 -3.87 23.81 -12.07
N PRO A 144 -3.01 24.78 -12.39
CA PRO A 144 -2.71 25.88 -11.50
C PRO A 144 -3.97 26.63 -11.06
N ILE A 145 -4.11 26.85 -9.76
CA ILE A 145 -5.18 27.67 -9.21
C ILE A 145 -4.73 29.14 -9.19
N THR A 146 -5.44 29.99 -9.95
CA THR A 146 -5.16 31.44 -10.01
C THR A 146 -5.33 32.11 -8.66
N GLY A 147 -4.35 32.91 -8.25
CA GLY A 147 -4.31 33.64 -6.98
C GLY A 147 -3.71 32.85 -5.81
N VAL A 148 -3.30 31.59 -6.02
CA VAL A 148 -2.60 30.77 -5.02
C VAL A 148 -1.12 30.67 -5.39
N LYS A 149 -0.23 30.92 -4.42
CA LYS A 149 1.22 30.91 -4.64
C LYS A 149 1.72 29.51 -5.02
N GLN A 150 2.47 29.40 -6.11
CA GLN A 150 3.21 28.17 -6.41
C GLN A 150 4.50 28.08 -5.60
N VAL A 151 4.80 26.91 -5.05
CA VAL A 151 6.04 26.65 -4.28
C VAL A 151 6.84 25.50 -4.88
N GLN A 152 8.12 25.44 -4.54
CA GLN A 152 8.98 24.32 -4.88
C GLN A 152 8.95 23.31 -3.72
N PRO A 153 8.59 22.03 -3.96
CA PRO A 153 8.68 21.01 -2.93
C PRO A 153 10.14 20.79 -2.54
N GLN A 154 10.38 20.74 -1.24
CA GLN A 154 11.68 20.35 -0.69
C GLN A 154 11.75 18.83 -0.57
N LYS A 155 12.90 18.26 -0.94
CA LYS A 155 13.21 16.84 -0.74
C LYS A 155 13.55 16.62 0.73
N ILE A 156 12.88 15.68 1.37
CA ILE A 156 12.98 15.39 2.81
C ILE A 156 13.64 14.02 3.03
N ALA A 157 13.44 13.07 2.12
CA ALA A 157 14.03 11.76 2.21
C ALA A 157 15.56 11.85 2.06
N THR A 158 16.28 11.26 3.01
CA THR A 158 17.74 11.15 2.97
C THR A 158 18.13 9.74 2.57
N THR A 159 19.10 9.60 1.65
CA THR A 159 19.63 8.28 1.28
C THR A 159 20.42 7.71 2.46
N VAL A 160 20.22 6.43 2.75
CA VAL A 160 20.95 5.68 3.77
C VAL A 160 21.96 4.78 3.07
N PRO A 161 23.28 5.06 3.18
CA PRO A 161 24.30 4.18 2.64
C PRO A 161 24.32 2.82 3.36
N TYR A 162 24.62 1.76 2.62
CA TYR A 162 24.67 0.40 3.14
C TYR A 162 25.65 -0.45 2.35
N THR A 163 26.12 -1.54 2.96
CA THR A 163 26.85 -2.62 2.29
C THR A 163 26.00 -3.89 2.30
N VAL A 164 26.18 -4.76 1.29
CA VAL A 164 25.44 -6.03 1.21
C VAL A 164 26.29 -7.16 1.77
N LYS A 165 25.69 -7.97 2.65
CA LYS A 165 26.24 -9.24 3.10
C LYS A 165 25.28 -10.38 2.77
N VAL A 166 25.72 -11.33 1.95
CA VAL A 166 24.99 -12.56 1.67
C VAL A 166 25.22 -13.53 2.84
N ARG A 167 24.14 -14.04 3.44
CA ARG A 167 24.26 -15.01 4.54
C ARG A 167 24.69 -16.36 3.98
N ASN A 168 25.59 -17.03 4.71
CA ASN A 168 25.98 -18.40 4.42
C ASN A 168 24.78 -19.34 4.53
N ILE A 169 24.71 -20.34 3.65
CA ILE A 169 23.77 -21.45 3.78
C ILE A 169 24.18 -22.29 4.99
N THR A 170 23.24 -22.48 5.92
CA THR A 170 23.47 -23.24 7.16
C THR A 170 23.02 -24.69 7.07
N ASP A 171 22.38 -25.09 5.97
CA ASP A 171 21.91 -26.45 5.75
C ASP A 171 23.07 -27.44 5.81
N ARG A 172 22.88 -28.53 6.55
CA ARG A 172 23.88 -29.59 6.71
C ARG A 172 23.30 -30.91 6.20
N PRO A 173 24.04 -31.65 5.35
CA PRO A 173 23.63 -32.99 4.95
C PRO A 173 23.71 -33.94 6.15
N VAL A 174 22.72 -34.83 6.28
CA VAL A 174 22.67 -35.87 7.32
C VAL A 174 23.91 -36.76 7.27
N ASN A 175 24.34 -37.13 6.06
CA ASN A 175 25.61 -37.81 5.82
C ASN A 175 26.63 -36.81 5.25
N SER A 176 27.44 -36.19 6.10
CA SER A 176 28.43 -35.18 5.71
C SER A 176 29.73 -35.75 5.14
N SER A 177 30.01 -37.05 5.31
CA SER A 177 31.22 -37.69 4.81
C SER A 177 31.10 -38.15 3.34
N SER A 178 29.87 -38.29 2.83
CA SER A 178 29.62 -38.61 1.42
C SER A 178 30.24 -37.57 0.46
N ARG A 179 30.93 -38.05 -0.57
CA ARG A 179 31.52 -37.22 -1.64
C ARG A 179 30.48 -36.31 -2.31
N LEU A 180 29.25 -36.80 -2.50
CA LEU A 180 28.16 -36.03 -3.08
C LEU A 180 27.73 -34.89 -2.16
N SER A 181 27.61 -35.16 -0.85
CA SER A 181 27.31 -34.15 0.16
C SER A 181 28.37 -33.04 0.18
N GLN A 182 29.66 -33.41 0.20
CA GLN A 182 30.76 -32.45 0.17
C GLN A 182 30.77 -31.60 -1.11
N LYS A 183 30.45 -32.20 -2.26
CA LYS A 183 30.32 -31.49 -3.54
C LYS A 183 29.21 -30.44 -3.46
N LEU A 184 28.01 -30.81 -3.00
CA LEU A 184 26.88 -29.87 -2.91
C LEU A 184 27.12 -28.76 -1.89
N VAL A 185 27.75 -29.06 -0.74
CA VAL A 185 28.17 -28.04 0.23
C VAL A 185 29.16 -27.06 -0.41
N THR A 186 30.11 -27.56 -1.20
CA THR A 186 31.07 -26.72 -1.93
C THR A 186 30.37 -25.87 -2.99
N THR A 187 29.40 -26.44 -3.72
CA THR A 187 28.56 -25.69 -4.67
C THR A 187 27.80 -24.56 -3.98
N ASN A 188 27.16 -24.82 -2.83
CA ASN A 188 26.48 -23.80 -2.04
C ASN A 188 27.43 -22.67 -1.59
N LYS A 189 28.65 -23.00 -1.12
CA LYS A 189 29.67 -21.99 -0.79
C LYS A 189 30.04 -21.14 -2.00
N LYS A 190 30.23 -21.76 -3.17
CA LYS A 190 30.51 -21.04 -4.40
C LYS A 190 29.36 -20.11 -4.80
N ILE A 191 28.12 -20.58 -4.73
CA ILE A 191 26.92 -19.75 -5.02
C ILE A 191 26.90 -18.51 -4.13
N VAL A 192 27.13 -18.67 -2.82
CA VAL A 192 27.16 -17.55 -1.87
C VAL A 192 28.29 -16.56 -2.20
N ASN A 193 29.51 -17.05 -2.48
CA ASN A 193 30.65 -16.19 -2.80
C ASN A 193 30.47 -15.45 -4.12
N ASP A 194 30.04 -16.14 -5.17
CA ASP A 194 29.80 -15.54 -6.48
C ASP A 194 28.71 -14.46 -6.37
N ASN A 195 27.64 -14.74 -5.64
CA ASN A 195 26.55 -13.80 -5.45
C ASN A 195 26.90 -12.65 -4.47
N GLN A 196 27.85 -12.85 -3.56
CA GLN A 196 28.44 -11.75 -2.79
C GLN A 196 29.23 -10.79 -3.70
N THR A 197 29.95 -11.31 -4.69
CA THR A 197 30.63 -10.48 -5.71
C THR A 197 29.63 -9.76 -6.60
N THR A 198 28.55 -10.44 -7.05
CA THR A 198 27.48 -9.81 -7.83
C THR A 198 26.80 -8.66 -7.09
N ASN A 199 26.78 -8.70 -5.75
CA ASN A 199 26.13 -7.71 -4.91
C ASN A 199 27.12 -6.79 -4.16
N GLN A 200 28.37 -6.67 -4.61
CA GLN A 200 29.42 -5.97 -3.87
C GLN A 200 29.19 -4.45 -3.75
N ASP A 201 28.56 -3.83 -4.75
CA ASP A 201 28.28 -2.40 -4.86
C ASP A 201 26.80 -2.03 -4.66
N GLY A 202 25.96 -3.03 -4.40
CA GLY A 202 24.52 -2.87 -4.20
C GLY A 202 23.79 -4.20 -4.29
N LEU A 203 22.51 -4.22 -3.90
CA LEU A 203 21.70 -5.44 -4.05
C LEU A 203 21.14 -5.53 -5.48
N HIS A 204 21.74 -6.41 -6.27
CA HIS A 204 21.46 -6.60 -7.70
C HIS A 204 20.83 -7.94 -8.05
N GLN A 205 21.09 -9.00 -7.26
CA GLN A 205 20.62 -10.33 -7.56
C GLN A 205 20.39 -11.15 -6.30
N LEU A 206 19.19 -11.72 -6.17
CA LEU A 206 18.84 -12.66 -5.13
C LEU A 206 18.73 -14.06 -5.73
N VAL A 207 19.39 -15.06 -5.15
CA VAL A 207 19.47 -16.42 -5.68
C VAL A 207 19.17 -17.48 -4.62
N SER A 208 18.87 -18.68 -5.08
CA SER A 208 18.70 -19.88 -4.24
C SER A 208 19.95 -20.74 -4.27
N GLY A 209 20.18 -21.51 -3.20
CA GLY A 209 21.18 -22.56 -3.18
C GLY A 209 20.82 -23.74 -4.09
N CYS A 210 21.69 -24.75 -4.16
CA CYS A 210 21.51 -25.92 -5.02
C CYS A 210 20.34 -26.83 -4.61
N GLN A 211 19.75 -26.60 -3.44
CA GLN A 211 18.55 -27.28 -2.94
C GLN A 211 17.25 -26.52 -3.27
N GLY A 212 17.36 -25.34 -3.86
CA GLY A 212 16.23 -24.44 -4.11
C GLY A 212 15.83 -23.58 -2.90
N HIS A 213 16.52 -23.68 -1.77
CA HIS A 213 16.32 -22.79 -0.61
C HIS A 213 16.92 -21.41 -0.90
N GLN A 214 16.14 -20.35 -0.67
CA GLN A 214 16.53 -18.98 -0.97
C GLN A 214 17.60 -18.46 -0.01
N LEU A 215 18.59 -17.72 -0.54
CA LEU A 215 19.54 -16.99 0.28
C LEU A 215 18.89 -15.80 0.99
N THR A 216 19.52 -15.38 2.08
CA THR A 216 19.13 -14.21 2.86
C THR A 216 20.23 -13.14 2.74
N TYR A 217 19.80 -11.87 2.63
CA TYR A 217 20.68 -10.74 2.37
C TYR A 217 20.57 -9.74 3.51
N ASP A 218 21.69 -9.32 4.09
CA ASP A 218 21.73 -8.27 5.08
C ASP A 218 22.28 -6.98 4.44
N LEU A 219 21.46 -5.93 4.45
CA LEU A 219 21.91 -4.58 4.16
C LEU A 219 22.42 -3.98 5.47
N ILE A 220 23.74 -3.85 5.60
CA ILE A 220 24.40 -3.33 6.79
C ILE A 220 24.48 -1.81 6.65
N LEU A 221 23.78 -1.09 7.54
CA LEU A 221 23.67 0.37 7.48
C LEU A 221 24.99 1.02 7.89
N GLU A 222 25.46 1.97 7.10
CA GLU A 222 26.58 2.83 7.50
C GLU A 222 26.09 3.91 8.46
N HIS A 223 26.88 4.20 9.50
CA HIS A 223 26.55 5.20 10.53
C HIS A 223 25.12 5.05 11.09
N PRO A 224 24.75 3.86 11.63
CA PRO A 224 23.38 3.54 12.01
C PRO A 224 22.77 4.50 13.04
N GLU A 225 23.58 5.17 13.84
CA GLU A 225 23.19 6.21 14.80
C GLU A 225 22.49 7.41 14.14
N LYS A 226 22.86 7.77 12.89
CA LYS A 226 22.23 8.87 12.15
C LYS A 226 20.79 8.58 11.77
N TRP A 227 20.41 7.30 11.73
CA TRP A 227 19.10 6.82 11.27
C TRP A 227 18.16 6.44 12.41
N GLN A 228 18.57 6.66 13.66
CA GLN A 228 17.68 6.63 14.81
C GLN A 228 16.66 7.78 14.73
N ASN A 229 15.49 7.58 15.34
CA ASN A 229 14.40 8.55 15.36
C ASN A 229 13.91 8.96 13.95
N LYS A 230 14.00 8.04 13.00
CA LYS A 230 13.54 8.20 11.61
C LYS A 230 12.73 6.98 11.15
N GLU A 231 11.80 7.18 10.23
CA GLU A 231 11.16 6.09 9.49
C GLU A 231 12.06 5.67 8.33
N LEU A 232 12.27 4.36 8.16
CA LEU A 232 13.08 3.81 7.07
C LEU A 232 12.18 3.28 5.95
N TYR A 233 12.61 3.44 4.71
CA TYR A 233 11.93 2.92 3.53
C TYR A 233 12.94 2.22 2.62
N LEU A 234 12.61 1.04 2.15
CA LEU A 234 13.37 0.34 1.10
C LEU A 234 12.63 0.47 -0.23
N GLU A 235 13.23 1.21 -1.17
CA GLU A 235 12.79 1.23 -2.55
C GLU A 235 13.49 0.11 -3.32
N VAL A 236 12.70 -0.67 -4.06
CA VAL A 236 13.19 -1.73 -4.95
C VAL A 236 12.56 -1.53 -6.32
N SER A 237 13.38 -1.46 -7.37
CA SER A 237 12.88 -1.24 -8.74
C SER A 237 13.67 -2.00 -9.81
N GLY A 238 13.02 -2.22 -10.95
CA GLY A 238 13.54 -3.03 -12.04
C GLY A 238 13.58 -4.52 -11.68
N MET A 239 12.64 -5.01 -10.88
CA MET A 239 12.59 -6.42 -10.50
C MET A 239 12.24 -7.30 -11.70
N THR A 240 13.06 -8.30 -11.98
CA THR A 240 12.84 -9.31 -13.01
C THR A 240 13.05 -10.69 -12.43
N MET A 241 12.00 -11.51 -12.41
CA MET A 241 12.11 -12.90 -11.95
C MET A 241 12.75 -13.79 -13.01
N VAL A 242 13.61 -14.71 -12.58
CA VAL A 242 14.09 -15.80 -13.43
C VAL A 242 13.21 -17.01 -13.16
N LYS A 243 12.53 -17.49 -14.21
CA LYS A 243 11.62 -18.63 -14.10
C LYS A 243 12.41 -19.91 -13.82
N PRO A 244 11.95 -20.78 -12.90
CA PRO A 244 12.54 -22.10 -12.72
C PRO A 244 12.45 -22.95 -13.99
N THR A 245 13.44 -23.83 -14.17
CA THR A 245 13.47 -24.79 -15.28
C THR A 245 13.23 -26.21 -14.77
N LEU A 246 12.77 -27.09 -15.66
CA LEU A 246 12.64 -28.52 -15.37
C LEU A 246 13.94 -29.12 -14.80
N ASN A 247 15.07 -28.82 -15.44
CA ASN A 247 16.37 -29.33 -15.01
C ASN A 247 16.73 -28.85 -13.60
N GLN A 248 16.50 -27.56 -13.32
CA GLN A 248 16.74 -27.01 -11.99
C GLN A 248 15.84 -27.65 -10.92
N PHE A 249 14.57 -27.89 -11.23
CA PHE A 249 13.66 -28.59 -10.32
C PHE A 249 14.15 -30.01 -10.00
N LEU A 250 14.55 -30.78 -11.01
CA LEU A 250 15.07 -32.14 -10.82
C LEU A 250 16.39 -32.14 -10.02
N GLN A 251 17.28 -31.19 -10.29
CA GLN A 251 18.54 -31.01 -9.55
C GLN A 251 18.29 -30.65 -8.08
N ASN A 252 17.37 -29.73 -7.80
CA ASN A 252 16.99 -29.35 -6.44
C ASN A 252 16.46 -30.56 -5.66
N ASN A 253 15.57 -31.37 -6.27
CA ASN A 253 15.06 -32.60 -5.65
C ASN A 253 16.17 -33.62 -5.39
N ALA A 254 17.09 -33.82 -6.33
CA ALA A 254 18.24 -34.69 -6.15
C ALA A 254 19.15 -34.20 -5.02
N ALA A 255 19.43 -32.89 -4.94
CA ALA A 255 20.22 -32.30 -3.86
C ALA A 255 19.54 -32.48 -2.50
N ASN A 256 18.22 -32.27 -2.43
CA ASN A 256 17.44 -32.48 -1.20
C ASN A 256 17.46 -33.94 -0.74
N ALA A 257 17.41 -34.91 -1.66
CA ALA A 257 17.54 -36.32 -1.32
C ALA A 257 18.92 -36.63 -0.72
N VAL A 258 20.00 -36.08 -1.29
CA VAL A 258 21.37 -36.24 -0.74
C VAL A 258 21.46 -35.62 0.65
N PHE A 259 20.99 -34.39 0.85
CA PHE A 259 21.02 -33.72 2.16
C PHE A 259 20.24 -34.46 3.22
N ALA A 260 19.09 -35.05 2.86
CA ALA A 260 18.28 -35.81 3.78
C ALA A 260 18.72 -37.29 3.93
N ASN A 261 19.82 -37.71 3.29
CA ASN A 261 20.28 -39.10 3.22
C ASN A 261 19.17 -40.07 2.79
N ARG A 262 18.37 -39.67 1.79
CA ARG A 262 17.27 -40.46 1.21
C ARG A 262 17.63 -40.95 -0.20
N PRO A 263 17.26 -42.18 -0.59
CA PRO A 263 17.49 -42.66 -1.94
C PRO A 263 16.66 -41.88 -2.96
N ASN A 264 17.28 -41.44 -4.06
CA ASN A 264 16.57 -40.86 -5.20
C ASN A 264 16.38 -41.92 -6.30
N THR A 265 15.41 -42.81 -6.08
CA THR A 265 15.14 -43.98 -6.92
C THR A 265 14.66 -43.60 -8.33
N THR A 266 14.70 -44.55 -9.27
CA THR A 266 14.16 -44.34 -10.62
C THR A 266 12.68 -43.93 -10.59
N LEU A 267 11.87 -44.58 -9.76
CA LEU A 267 10.46 -44.23 -9.59
C LEU A 267 10.29 -42.79 -9.06
N ALA A 268 11.09 -42.39 -8.07
CA ALA A 268 11.06 -41.03 -7.54
C ALA A 268 11.40 -39.98 -8.62
N LYS A 269 12.41 -40.25 -9.46
CA LYS A 269 12.77 -39.38 -10.59
C LYS A 269 11.66 -39.27 -11.63
N ILE A 270 10.98 -40.39 -11.95
CA ILE A 270 9.82 -40.38 -12.86
C ILE A 270 8.69 -39.54 -12.27
N GLN A 271 8.40 -39.70 -10.98
CA GLN A 271 7.36 -38.93 -10.30
C GLN A 271 7.70 -37.43 -10.24
N GLN A 272 8.95 -37.08 -9.95
CA GLN A 272 9.43 -35.68 -9.97
C GLN A 272 9.32 -35.08 -11.38
N PHE A 273 9.69 -35.82 -12.42
CA PHE A 273 9.54 -35.38 -13.80
C PHE A 273 8.06 -35.15 -14.17
N ARG A 274 7.18 -36.08 -13.80
CA ARG A 274 5.72 -35.93 -14.01
C ARG A 274 5.18 -34.70 -13.27
N GLN A 275 5.54 -34.53 -12.01
CA GLN A 275 5.15 -33.34 -11.22
C GLN A 275 5.63 -32.05 -11.89
N ALA A 276 6.85 -32.04 -12.41
CA ALA A 276 7.40 -30.90 -13.09
C ALA A 276 6.67 -30.58 -14.42
N LEU A 277 6.21 -31.58 -15.16
CA LEU A 277 5.39 -31.36 -16.37
C LEU A 277 4.02 -30.77 -16.06
N HIS A 278 3.43 -31.12 -14.91
CA HIS A 278 2.15 -30.55 -14.47
C HIS A 278 2.27 -29.19 -13.79
N THR A 279 3.49 -28.71 -13.54
CA THR A 279 3.72 -27.41 -12.91
C THR A 279 3.74 -26.32 -13.96
N ASP A 280 2.87 -25.31 -13.82
CA ASP A 280 2.84 -24.18 -14.75
C ASP A 280 3.92 -23.13 -14.41
N TRP A 281 5.15 -23.46 -14.77
CA TRP A 281 6.34 -22.64 -14.51
C TRP A 281 6.24 -21.23 -15.09
N GLN A 282 5.39 -21.02 -16.11
CA GLN A 282 5.25 -19.73 -16.77
C GLN A 282 4.40 -18.73 -15.98
N LEU A 283 3.60 -19.21 -15.03
CA LEU A 283 2.62 -18.44 -14.28
C LEU A 283 3.06 -18.22 -12.82
N SER A 284 4.36 -18.17 -12.55
CA SER A 284 4.87 -17.92 -11.19
C SER A 284 4.75 -16.45 -10.79
N GLY A 285 4.44 -16.22 -9.51
CA GLY A 285 4.66 -14.95 -8.83
C GLY A 285 6.00 -14.95 -8.09
N TYR A 286 6.31 -13.86 -7.38
CA TYR A 286 7.41 -13.84 -6.43
C TYR A 286 7.07 -13.03 -5.20
N TYR A 287 7.74 -13.36 -4.10
CA TYR A 287 7.62 -12.67 -2.82
C TYR A 287 8.95 -12.04 -2.45
N LEU A 288 8.90 -10.81 -1.95
CA LEU A 288 10.04 -10.06 -1.45
C LEU A 288 9.68 -9.50 -0.07
N SER A 289 10.55 -9.66 0.91
CA SER A 289 10.39 -9.05 2.23
C SER A 289 11.65 -8.35 2.67
N ALA A 290 11.47 -7.31 3.47
CA ALA A 290 12.53 -6.56 4.11
C ALA A 290 12.16 -6.33 5.58
N SER A 291 13.13 -6.53 6.45
CA SER A 291 12.90 -6.52 7.90
C SER A 291 14.03 -5.81 8.64
N THR A 292 13.65 -4.98 9.60
CA THR A 292 14.54 -4.52 10.68
C THR A 292 14.26 -5.37 11.92
N ALA A 293 14.95 -5.10 13.04
CA ALA A 293 14.70 -5.76 14.30
C ALA A 293 13.26 -5.61 14.84
N TYR A 294 12.52 -4.57 14.42
CA TYR A 294 11.21 -4.21 15.01
C TYR A 294 10.07 -4.22 13.99
N ARG A 295 10.38 -4.21 12.68
CA ARG A 295 9.36 -4.19 11.64
C ARG A 295 9.78 -5.01 10.46
N SER A 296 8.85 -5.84 9.99
CA SER A 296 8.94 -6.54 8.73
C SER A 296 7.87 -6.00 7.79
N ASN A 297 8.19 -5.95 6.50
CA ASN A 297 7.26 -5.61 5.46
C ASN A 297 7.58 -6.40 4.20
N ASN A 298 6.61 -6.55 3.32
CA ASN A 298 6.74 -7.44 2.18
C ASN A 298 5.89 -7.01 1.01
N PHE A 299 6.27 -7.47 -0.18
CA PHE A 299 5.57 -7.29 -1.43
C PHE A 299 5.43 -8.65 -2.13
N SER A 300 4.24 -8.90 -2.68
CA SER A 300 3.94 -10.12 -3.44
C SER A 300 3.51 -9.75 -4.86
N GLN A 301 4.35 -10.08 -5.85
CA GLN A 301 3.93 -10.05 -7.24
C GLN A 301 3.04 -11.27 -7.49
N GLN A 302 1.74 -11.03 -7.66
CA GLN A 302 0.78 -12.07 -7.94
C GLN A 302 1.08 -12.78 -9.26
N SER A 303 0.72 -14.07 -9.32
CA SER A 303 0.70 -14.84 -10.57
C SER A 303 -0.25 -14.20 -11.58
N PRO A 304 0.03 -14.27 -12.89
CA PRO A 304 -0.93 -13.89 -13.93
C PRO A 304 -2.27 -14.64 -13.86
N THR A 305 -2.34 -15.79 -13.17
CA THR A 305 -3.62 -16.51 -12.95
C THR A 305 -4.51 -15.86 -11.89
N ASN A 306 -3.96 -14.98 -11.05
CA ASN A 306 -4.75 -14.22 -10.08
C ASN A 306 -5.39 -13.00 -10.77
N LEU A 307 -6.41 -13.25 -11.58
CA LEU A 307 -7.04 -12.24 -12.44
C LEU A 307 -7.60 -11.03 -11.66
N SER A 308 -7.92 -11.20 -10.38
CA SER A 308 -8.47 -10.15 -9.53
C SER A 308 -7.40 -9.19 -9.01
N ASN A 309 -6.23 -9.69 -8.61
CA ASN A 309 -5.19 -8.89 -7.96
C ASN A 309 -3.94 -8.68 -8.82
N TYR A 310 -3.87 -9.28 -10.00
CA TYR A 310 -2.69 -9.22 -10.86
C TYR A 310 -2.42 -7.79 -11.36
N SER A 311 -1.28 -7.25 -10.94
CA SER A 311 -0.78 -5.98 -11.43
C SER A 311 0.74 -5.98 -11.35
N ILE A 312 1.41 -5.71 -12.46
CA ILE A 312 2.88 -5.68 -12.50
C ILE A 312 3.37 -4.42 -11.79
N ARG A 313 4.26 -4.57 -10.80
CA ARG A 313 4.89 -3.45 -10.09
C ARG A 313 6.37 -3.38 -10.46
N LYS A 314 6.74 -2.37 -11.26
CA LYS A 314 8.15 -2.13 -11.64
C LYS A 314 8.97 -1.47 -10.53
N ARG A 315 8.31 -0.84 -9.56
CA ARG A 315 8.89 -0.17 -8.39
C ARG A 315 7.97 -0.37 -7.20
N VAL A 316 8.53 -0.71 -6.05
CA VAL A 316 7.83 -0.88 -4.78
C VAL A 316 8.59 -0.18 -3.66
N ILE A 317 7.85 0.34 -2.68
CA ILE A 317 8.42 0.95 -1.47
C ILE A 317 7.93 0.13 -0.27
N LEU A 318 8.86 -0.44 0.49
CA LEU A 318 8.56 -1.15 1.73
C LEU A 318 8.87 -0.21 2.91
N ASN A 319 7.86 0.17 3.68
CA ASN A 319 8.07 0.89 4.93
C ASN A 319 8.60 -0.04 6.03
N LEU A 320 9.80 0.27 6.51
CA LEU A 320 10.53 -0.43 7.57
C LEU A 320 10.43 0.28 8.93
N GLY A 321 9.54 1.27 9.03
CA GLY A 321 9.01 1.78 10.28
C GLY A 321 9.88 2.83 10.93
N TYR A 322 9.26 3.59 11.83
CA TYR A 322 9.96 4.49 12.74
C TYR A 322 10.57 3.69 13.89
N SER A 323 11.77 4.07 14.33
CA SER A 323 12.31 3.55 15.59
C SER A 323 13.21 4.57 16.27
N SER A 324 13.05 4.70 17.58
CA SER A 324 13.99 5.42 18.46
C SER A 324 15.24 4.61 18.76
N HIS A 325 15.20 3.28 18.56
CA HIS A 325 16.31 2.38 18.85
C HIS A 325 17.25 2.24 17.65
N LEU A 326 18.51 1.89 17.93
CA LEU A 326 19.51 1.63 16.90
C LEU A 326 19.09 0.45 16.02
N ARG A 327 19.19 0.61 14.70
CA ARG A 327 19.01 -0.45 13.71
C ARG A 327 20.26 -0.52 12.85
N ARG A 328 20.93 -1.68 12.85
CA ARG A 328 22.19 -1.88 12.12
C ARG A 328 22.02 -2.61 10.80
N ILE A 329 20.97 -3.41 10.68
CA ILE A 329 20.75 -4.31 9.54
C ILE A 329 19.30 -4.19 9.07
N VAL A 330 19.12 -4.17 7.75
CA VAL A 330 17.85 -4.53 7.08
C VAL A 330 18.06 -5.88 6.41
N THR A 331 17.34 -6.90 6.85
CA THR A 331 17.39 -8.23 6.24
C THR A 331 16.34 -8.35 5.14
N VAL A 332 16.80 -8.62 3.92
CA VAL A 332 16.00 -8.87 2.72
C VAL A 332 15.93 -10.37 2.45
N ARG A 333 14.72 -10.86 2.16
CA ARG A 333 14.45 -12.25 1.78
C ARG A 333 13.51 -12.28 0.59
N PHE A 334 13.57 -13.35 -0.19
CA PHE A 334 12.67 -13.61 -1.29
C PHE A 334 12.25 -15.08 -1.31
N SER A 335 11.21 -15.41 -2.05
CA SER A 335 10.76 -16.80 -2.23
C SER A 335 9.94 -16.97 -3.52
N GLN A 336 9.50 -18.21 -3.76
CA GLN A 336 8.69 -18.67 -4.92
C GLN A 336 9.43 -18.70 -6.26
N VAL A 337 10.58 -18.06 -6.37
CA VAL A 337 11.43 -18.09 -7.57
C VAL A 337 12.86 -18.48 -7.19
N PRO A 338 13.62 -19.12 -8.11
CA PRO A 338 15.00 -19.47 -7.85
C PRO A 338 15.91 -18.24 -7.82
N GLU A 339 15.59 -17.22 -8.61
CA GLU A 339 16.38 -16.00 -8.74
C GLU A 339 15.49 -14.79 -9.04
N LEU A 340 15.86 -13.66 -8.46
CA LEU A 340 15.28 -12.34 -8.71
C LEU A 340 16.38 -11.33 -9.01
N LYS A 341 16.38 -10.77 -10.21
CA LYS A 341 17.28 -9.68 -10.62
C LYS A 341 16.66 -8.33 -10.27
N ILE A 342 17.50 -7.39 -9.82
CA ILE A 342 17.09 -6.06 -9.38
C ILE A 342 18.05 -5.01 -9.95
N HIS A 343 17.51 -3.94 -10.52
CA HIS A 343 18.33 -2.88 -11.08
C HIS A 343 18.74 -1.86 -10.02
N HIS A 344 17.81 -1.45 -9.16
CA HIS A 344 18.07 -0.43 -8.14
C HIS A 344 17.41 -0.79 -6.81
N VAL A 345 18.23 -0.72 -5.75
CA VAL A 345 17.79 -0.80 -4.35
C VAL A 345 18.28 0.43 -3.60
N LYS A 346 17.35 1.18 -3.02
CA LYS A 346 17.67 2.40 -2.28
C LYS A 346 17.03 2.37 -0.90
N LEU A 347 17.84 2.50 0.14
CA LEU A 347 17.37 2.70 1.49
C LEU A 347 17.27 4.22 1.77
N MET A 348 16.17 4.64 2.37
CA MET A 348 15.86 6.04 2.66
C MET A 348 15.40 6.21 4.10
N ALA A 349 15.68 7.38 4.68
CA ALA A 349 15.24 7.75 6.02
C ALA A 349 14.51 9.10 6.01
N VAL A 350 13.41 9.19 6.77
CA VAL A 350 12.61 10.42 6.96
C VAL A 350 12.47 10.73 8.45
N GLY A 351 12.73 11.99 8.82
CA GLY A 351 12.53 12.49 10.18
C GLY A 351 11.20 13.23 10.34
N PHE A 352 10.55 13.06 11.49
CA PHE A 352 9.22 13.60 11.79
C PHE A 352 9.22 14.65 12.92
N LYS A 353 10.39 15.06 13.39
CA LYS A 353 10.53 16.09 14.43
C LYS A 353 10.56 17.50 13.82
N GLY A 354 10.16 18.50 14.61
CA GLY A 354 10.35 19.92 14.31
C GLY A 354 9.53 20.39 13.11
N ARG A 355 10.13 20.33 11.90
CA ARG A 355 9.50 20.84 10.67
C ARG A 355 8.18 20.16 10.36
N TYR A 356 8.17 18.83 10.41
CA TYR A 356 7.00 18.01 10.10
C TYR A 356 5.81 18.39 10.98
N GLN A 357 6.02 18.45 12.30
CA GLN A 357 4.99 18.84 13.27
C GLN A 357 4.46 20.25 13.03
N ARG A 358 5.32 21.22 12.63
CA ARG A 358 4.86 22.57 12.27
C ARG A 358 3.95 22.56 11.04
N GLN A 359 4.28 21.75 10.03
CA GLN A 359 3.46 21.61 8.81
C GLN A 359 2.11 20.97 9.12
N ILE A 360 2.09 19.88 9.89
CA ILE A 360 0.85 19.22 10.32
C ILE A 360 -0.03 20.20 11.11
N LYS A 361 0.51 20.88 12.13
CA LYS A 361 -0.24 21.86 12.92
C LYS A 361 -0.79 23.02 12.08
N ALA A 362 -0.02 23.49 11.09
CA ALA A 362 -0.48 24.52 10.18
C ALA A 362 -1.71 24.06 9.38
N ILE A 363 -1.68 22.85 8.81
CA ILE A 363 -2.82 22.30 8.07
C ILE A 363 -4.04 22.09 8.98
N GLN A 364 -3.83 21.52 10.18
CA GLN A 364 -4.90 21.30 11.16
C GLN A 364 -5.61 22.61 11.56
N LYS A 365 -4.85 23.72 11.71
CA LYS A 365 -5.41 25.04 12.03
C LYS A 365 -6.40 25.52 10.96
N HIS A 366 -6.11 25.21 9.69
CA HIS A 366 -6.90 25.57 8.51
C HIS A 366 -7.92 24.49 8.09
N GLY A 367 -8.24 23.53 8.96
CA GLY A 367 -9.40 22.65 8.79
C GLY A 367 -10.73 23.41 8.87
N LEU A 368 -11.77 22.92 8.18
CA LEU A 368 -13.10 23.52 8.22
C LEU A 368 -13.63 23.60 9.66
N LYS A 369 -14.21 24.75 10.01
CA LYS A 369 -14.94 24.97 11.27
C LYS A 369 -16.40 24.57 11.10
N GLN A 370 -17.04 24.16 12.20
CA GLN A 370 -18.43 23.71 12.21
C GLN A 370 -18.71 22.62 11.15
N GLN A 371 -17.74 21.70 10.97
CA GLN A 371 -17.84 20.67 9.95
C GLN A 371 -18.98 19.71 10.30
N LYS A 372 -19.87 19.47 9.35
CA LYS A 372 -20.89 18.41 9.42
C LYS A 372 -20.70 17.47 8.24
N VAL A 373 -20.70 16.17 8.53
CA VAL A 373 -20.56 15.09 7.54
C VAL A 373 -21.80 14.22 7.63
N THR A 374 -22.44 13.98 6.49
CA THR A 374 -23.50 13.00 6.30
C THR A 374 -23.08 12.00 5.22
N ASN A 375 -23.96 11.06 4.86
CA ASN A 375 -23.66 9.99 3.90
C ASN A 375 -23.12 10.50 2.54
N ASN A 376 -23.58 11.66 2.07
CA ASN A 376 -23.20 12.21 0.77
C ASN A 376 -22.86 13.70 0.80
N THR A 377 -22.79 14.33 1.98
CA THR A 377 -22.61 15.78 2.09
C THR A 377 -21.61 16.13 3.18
N ILE A 378 -20.70 17.05 2.86
CA ILE A 378 -19.78 17.69 3.80
C ILE A 378 -20.06 19.19 3.76
N THR A 379 -20.27 19.80 4.92
CA THR A 379 -20.41 21.25 5.07
C THR A 379 -19.46 21.79 6.11
N GLY A 380 -19.09 23.05 6.00
CA GLY A 380 -18.32 23.75 7.02
C GLY A 380 -17.99 25.18 6.60
N ARG A 381 -17.25 25.89 7.46
CA ARG A 381 -16.80 27.26 7.21
C ARG A 381 -15.29 27.33 7.17
N THR A 382 -14.76 28.18 6.30
CA THR A 382 -13.33 28.47 6.19
C THR A 382 -13.10 29.98 6.26
N GLN A 383 -11.91 30.36 6.71
CA GLN A 383 -11.45 31.75 6.74
C GLN A 383 -9.99 31.78 6.29
N ALA A 384 -9.70 32.56 5.26
CA ALA A 384 -8.34 32.74 4.74
C ALA A 384 -8.11 34.19 4.29
N GLN A 385 -6.91 34.72 4.54
CA GLN A 385 -6.53 36.09 4.12
C GLN A 385 -6.23 36.18 2.61
N THR A 386 -5.86 35.07 1.99
CA THR A 386 -5.55 34.98 0.56
C THR A 386 -6.36 33.86 -0.06
N ALA A 387 -6.46 33.86 -1.39
CA ALA A 387 -6.99 32.70 -2.09
C ALA A 387 -6.21 31.43 -1.70
N SER A 388 -6.91 30.31 -1.66
CA SER A 388 -6.37 29.04 -1.16
C SER A 388 -6.90 27.86 -1.96
N VAL A 389 -6.25 26.71 -1.80
CA VAL A 389 -6.67 25.42 -2.33
C VAL A 389 -7.45 24.68 -1.25
N LEU A 390 -8.72 24.40 -1.50
CA LEU A 390 -9.47 23.38 -0.75
C LEU A 390 -8.84 22.02 -1.02
N THR A 391 -8.48 21.32 0.03
CA THR A 391 -7.84 19.99 -0.04
C THR A 391 -8.60 19.05 0.86
N THR A 392 -8.88 17.85 0.34
CA THR A 392 -9.62 16.81 1.06
C THR A 392 -8.86 15.48 1.04
N SER A 393 -9.28 14.53 1.88
CA SER A 393 -8.96 13.10 1.73
C SER A 393 -10.11 12.32 1.07
N ILE A 394 -11.03 13.00 0.38
CA ILE A 394 -12.17 12.40 -0.32
C ILE A 394 -11.74 12.04 -1.75
N PRO A 395 -11.81 10.76 -2.18
CA PRO A 395 -11.42 10.37 -3.53
C PRO A 395 -12.21 11.12 -4.60
N TYR A 396 -11.51 11.59 -5.63
CA TYR A 396 -12.11 12.36 -6.72
C TYR A 396 -13.08 11.51 -7.56
N SER A 397 -14.19 12.12 -7.97
CA SER A 397 -15.19 11.57 -8.88
C SER A 397 -15.94 12.75 -9.52
N THR A 398 -16.45 12.57 -10.73
CA THR A 398 -17.30 13.58 -11.41
C THR A 398 -18.63 13.81 -10.69
N GLY A 399 -19.02 12.91 -9.78
CA GLY A 399 -20.24 13.05 -8.97
C GLY A 399 -20.13 14.04 -7.81
N TRP A 400 -18.93 14.55 -7.51
CA TRP A 400 -18.73 15.55 -6.45
C TRP A 400 -18.98 16.97 -6.97
N HIS A 401 -19.94 17.64 -6.33
CA HIS A 401 -20.29 19.03 -6.62
C HIS A 401 -19.99 19.92 -5.43
N LEU A 402 -19.26 21.01 -5.66
CA LEU A 402 -18.90 21.98 -4.65
C LEU A 402 -19.69 23.28 -4.84
N THR A 403 -20.11 23.87 -3.72
CA THR A 403 -20.59 25.25 -3.65
C THR A 403 -19.79 26.03 -2.62
N VAL A 404 -19.50 27.30 -2.94
CA VAL A 404 -18.87 28.28 -2.06
C VAL A 404 -19.84 29.44 -1.95
N ASP A 405 -20.36 29.69 -0.74
CA ASP A 405 -21.48 30.62 -0.49
C ASP A 405 -22.67 30.36 -1.42
N ASP A 406 -23.05 29.09 -1.51
CA ASP A 406 -24.15 28.57 -2.33
C ASP A 406 -23.99 28.78 -3.85
N LYS A 407 -22.83 29.29 -4.31
CA LYS A 407 -22.47 29.42 -5.73
C LYS A 407 -21.68 28.19 -6.21
N PRO A 408 -22.06 27.57 -7.35
CA PRO A 408 -21.33 26.44 -7.92
C PRO A 408 -19.85 26.76 -8.16
N THR A 409 -18.96 25.91 -7.67
CA THR A 409 -17.52 26.06 -7.82
C THR A 409 -16.93 24.80 -8.42
N LYS A 410 -16.09 24.96 -9.44
CA LYS A 410 -15.48 23.84 -10.16
C LYS A 410 -14.52 23.07 -9.25
N THR A 411 -14.74 21.76 -9.13
CA THR A 411 -13.80 20.85 -8.47
C THR A 411 -12.65 20.49 -9.41
N GLN A 412 -11.54 20.06 -8.82
CA GLN A 412 -10.39 19.51 -9.53
C GLN A 412 -9.72 18.43 -8.67
N VAL A 413 -8.81 17.67 -9.28
CA VAL A 413 -7.97 16.72 -8.57
C VAL A 413 -6.86 17.48 -7.84
N VAL A 414 -6.69 17.15 -6.57
CA VAL A 414 -5.53 17.55 -5.75
C VAL A 414 -4.86 16.32 -5.16
N ASN A 415 -3.56 16.41 -4.89
CA ASN A 415 -2.76 15.31 -4.32
C ASN A 415 -2.95 13.99 -5.09
N THR A 416 -3.01 14.09 -6.43
CA THR A 416 -3.17 12.99 -7.39
C THR A 416 -4.50 12.23 -7.34
N GLY A 417 -5.22 12.22 -6.23
CA GLY A 417 -6.37 11.34 -6.05
C GLY A 417 -7.62 11.96 -5.44
N PHE A 418 -7.56 13.19 -4.92
CA PHE A 418 -8.59 13.71 -4.03
C PHE A 418 -9.31 14.93 -4.59
N VAL A 419 -10.50 15.20 -4.06
CA VAL A 419 -11.27 16.40 -4.40
C VAL A 419 -10.58 17.64 -3.84
N GLY A 420 -10.43 18.65 -4.68
CA GLY A 420 -10.05 19.99 -4.28
C GLY A 420 -10.69 21.06 -5.16
N ALA A 421 -10.46 22.32 -4.81
CA ALA A 421 -11.01 23.47 -5.52
C ALA A 421 -10.30 24.77 -5.11
N LYS A 422 -10.55 25.85 -5.85
CA LYS A 422 -10.20 27.20 -5.42
C LYS A 422 -11.18 27.69 -4.37
N ILE A 423 -10.67 28.27 -3.28
CA ILE A 423 -11.44 29.08 -2.34
C ILE A 423 -10.91 30.52 -2.41
N PRO A 424 -11.77 31.54 -2.64
CA PRO A 424 -11.36 32.94 -2.58
C PRO A 424 -10.85 33.35 -1.18
N ALA A 425 -10.25 34.53 -1.10
CA ALA A 425 -9.92 35.13 0.18
C ALA A 425 -11.21 35.60 0.88
N GLY A 426 -11.28 35.43 2.20
CA GLY A 426 -12.43 35.80 3.02
C GLY A 426 -13.05 34.63 3.78
N GLN A 427 -14.20 34.91 4.38
CA GLN A 427 -15.01 33.94 5.11
C GLN A 427 -15.97 33.30 4.14
N HIS A 428 -15.96 31.98 4.06
CA HIS A 428 -16.81 31.26 3.12
C HIS A 428 -17.47 30.04 3.76
N LYS A 429 -18.72 29.79 3.36
CA LYS A 429 -19.44 28.54 3.60
C LYS A 429 -19.15 27.58 2.45
N VAL A 430 -18.66 26.39 2.79
CA VAL A 430 -18.30 25.33 1.86
C VAL A 430 -19.33 24.22 2.00
N LYS A 431 -19.89 23.76 0.87
CA LYS A 431 -20.74 22.56 0.82
C LYS A 431 -20.32 21.69 -0.36
N LEU A 432 -19.86 20.49 -0.05
CA LEU A 432 -19.48 19.45 -1.00
C LEU A 432 -20.52 18.33 -0.94
N GLN A 433 -21.15 18.01 -2.07
CA GLN A 433 -22.24 17.03 -2.14
C GLN A 433 -22.02 16.03 -3.28
N TYR A 434 -22.23 14.75 -2.99
CA TYR A 434 -22.09 13.66 -3.95
C TYR A 434 -23.43 13.26 -4.58
N HIS A 435 -23.42 13.10 -5.90
CA HIS A 435 -24.48 12.47 -6.66
C HIS A 435 -23.87 11.40 -7.57
N THR A 436 -24.41 10.19 -7.53
CA THR A 436 -23.91 9.08 -8.36
C THR A 436 -24.03 9.43 -9.85
N PRO A 437 -22.91 9.52 -10.60
CA PRO A 437 -22.95 9.80 -12.02
C PRO A 437 -23.77 8.77 -12.78
N GLY A 438 -24.63 9.22 -13.70
CA GLY A 438 -25.48 8.35 -14.50
C GLY A 438 -26.74 7.83 -13.79
N LEU A 439 -26.87 7.96 -12.46
CA LEU A 439 -28.05 7.43 -11.74
C LEU A 439 -29.36 8.05 -12.21
N ARG A 440 -29.39 9.37 -12.43
CA ARG A 440 -30.59 10.06 -12.94
C ARG A 440 -30.95 9.61 -14.36
N LEU A 441 -29.94 9.48 -15.24
CA LEU A 441 -30.15 8.99 -16.61
C LEU A 441 -30.64 7.54 -16.61
N GLY A 442 -30.01 6.69 -15.79
CA GLY A 442 -30.42 5.30 -15.61
C GLY A 442 -31.87 5.19 -15.12
N ALA A 443 -32.26 5.98 -14.11
CA ALA A 443 -33.63 6.01 -13.61
C ALA A 443 -34.65 6.44 -14.70
N ILE A 444 -34.31 7.43 -15.53
CA ILE A 444 -35.15 7.86 -16.66
C ILE A 444 -35.29 6.73 -17.68
N ILE A 445 -34.18 6.09 -18.07
CA ILE A 445 -34.20 4.98 -19.04
C ILE A 445 -35.00 3.79 -18.49
N SER A 446 -34.83 3.44 -17.22
CA SER A 446 -35.59 2.37 -16.57
C SER A 446 -37.09 2.68 -16.52
N LEU A 447 -37.47 3.94 -16.24
CA LEU A 447 -38.87 4.35 -16.26
C LEU A 447 -39.47 4.23 -17.67
N ILE A 448 -38.75 4.70 -18.69
CA ILE A 448 -39.19 4.55 -20.09
C ILE A 448 -39.35 3.07 -20.45
N GLY A 449 -38.37 2.23 -20.08
CA GLY A 449 -38.45 0.78 -20.30
C GLY A 449 -39.64 0.13 -19.61
N LEU A 450 -39.95 0.54 -18.38
CA LEU A 450 -41.11 0.04 -17.63
C LEU A 450 -42.44 0.48 -18.26
N LEU A 451 -42.52 1.73 -18.75
CA LEU A 451 -43.70 2.21 -19.48
C LEU A 451 -43.90 1.44 -20.79
N LEU A 452 -42.84 1.19 -21.56
CA LEU A 452 -42.91 0.39 -22.79
C LEU A 452 -43.33 -1.06 -22.50
N LEU A 453 -42.82 -1.65 -21.42
CA LEU A 453 -43.22 -2.99 -20.98
C LEU A 453 -44.71 -3.01 -20.63
N LEU A 454 -45.21 -2.04 -19.85
CA LEU A 454 -46.63 -1.94 -19.51
C LEU A 454 -47.51 -1.79 -20.76
N VAL A 455 -47.12 -0.93 -21.72
CA VAL A 455 -47.83 -0.78 -22.99
C VAL A 455 -47.87 -2.11 -23.76
N SER A 456 -46.77 -2.85 -23.80
CA SER A 456 -46.72 -4.15 -24.48
C SER A 456 -47.63 -5.20 -23.84
N ILE A 457 -47.68 -5.25 -22.49
CA ILE A 457 -48.54 -6.17 -21.75
C ILE A 457 -50.02 -5.83 -21.99
N LEU A 458 -50.38 -4.55 -21.93
CA LEU A 458 -51.75 -4.10 -22.18
C LEU A 458 -52.19 -4.41 -23.63
N TRP A 459 -51.30 -4.19 -24.60
CA TRP A 459 -51.59 -4.52 -25.99
C TRP A 459 -51.79 -6.03 -26.20
N GLN A 460 -50.90 -6.87 -25.66
CA GLN A 460 -51.06 -8.33 -25.74
C GLN A 460 -52.33 -8.82 -25.05
N SER A 461 -52.65 -8.27 -23.87
CA SER A 461 -53.86 -8.64 -23.12
C SER A 461 -55.12 -8.26 -23.89
N HIS A 462 -55.15 -7.07 -24.50
CA HIS A 462 -56.26 -6.63 -25.36
C HIS A 462 -56.39 -7.53 -26.60
N ALA A 463 -55.28 -7.85 -27.27
CA ALA A 463 -55.28 -8.75 -28.43
C ALA A 463 -55.77 -10.16 -28.07
N TRP A 464 -55.39 -10.68 -26.90
CA TRP A 464 -55.85 -11.98 -26.41
C TRP A 464 -57.35 -11.99 -26.09
N LEU A 465 -57.86 -10.96 -25.38
CA LEU A 465 -59.29 -10.83 -25.08
C LEU A 465 -60.13 -10.73 -26.36
N HIS A 466 -59.69 -9.93 -27.34
CA HIS A 466 -60.36 -9.80 -28.63
C HIS A 466 -60.39 -11.12 -29.42
N ASN A 467 -59.36 -11.96 -29.29
CA ASN A 467 -59.35 -13.28 -29.92
C ASN A 467 -60.26 -14.28 -29.21
N GLN A 468 -60.46 -14.17 -27.89
CA GLN A 468 -61.41 -15.02 -27.16
C GLN A 468 -62.88 -14.66 -27.42
N SER A 469 -63.20 -13.38 -27.68
CA SER A 469 -64.58 -12.97 -28.00
C SER A 469 -65.04 -13.36 -29.41
N ASN A 470 -64.12 -13.78 -30.28
CA ASN A 470 -64.39 -14.19 -31.67
C ASN A 470 -64.35 -15.72 -31.87
N GLN A 471 -64.25 -16.50 -30.80
CA GLN A 471 -64.51 -17.94 -30.76
C GLN A 471 -65.83 -18.20 -30.05
#